data_AF-A0A165DK82-F1
#
_entry.id   AF-A0A165DK82-F1
#
_cell.length_a   1.000
_cell.length_b   1.000
_cell.length_c   1.000
_cell.angle_alpha   90.00
_cell.angle_beta   90.00
_cell.angle_gamma   90.00
#
_symmetry.space_group_name_H-M   'P 1'
#
loop_
_entity.id
_entity.type
_entity.pdbx_description
1 polymer ?
#
loop_
_entity_poly.entity_id
_entity_poly.type
_entity_poly.pdbx_seq_one_letter_code
_entity_poly.pdbx_strand_id
1 'polypeptide(L)'
;MASRWHWDLSLAEGVLKLFNDLFKSRKFSNLDSREERKADFATFLTSLDIQLLSDLEGSDTAYGLFLKLLAGATDALRAHDSEKKAVKLLGAFIPVGVVTFTKERPPTRFELSQLYNRYSAILLAIYLEPSSAPRRIESARRILDFARADSNSRQVCLRAVMYLGILLRHLGLNLQPAAQWTTDMMELMLAEFPVVPPQESAVPLLKDAQAARDEAEMMICVLLRSITRVIKISSLDALKQDVSIYPDPIFLSNSWLYKILRSASYVKSAVSSEALRYIQAFLDQRSGAMSGGPGGLRVSRKDEESQDYGDADYDFDDPDFLLMLEAAESSGDHPAVPAPAEKNIAQIIDKELSPAIFQLISNMFANGALLPLDQWPMVDAAVDCWAGCGQVLVSNHIRDWTSYVGVYGAESYTRLMNKADRRRVGLRLMYKAISLEPDAYKRCQEELLSMWCQTIIRPKLTLEDGYTKALLHCDGAKHGLLKPLFSGDTPRKMEKMDISGLEACRLDFIDGECGLQLYQARCSFYALAILVHAKQVLAASPTEPAQNNQKRITAAVIREIVPALKDYYWVRTLPLSAAAHLMSLSDLHVGRGAREQKTLSPAVPACTG
;
A
#
# COMPACT_ATOMS: atom_id res chain seq x y z
N MET A 1 18.39 -14.52 42.73
CA MET A 1 19.39 -14.01 43.69
C MET A 1 19.32 -12.49 43.77
N ALA A 2 19.42 -11.76 42.66
CA ALA A 2 19.21 -10.32 42.63
C ALA A 2 17.82 -9.87 43.16
N SER A 3 16.73 -10.44 42.66
CA SER A 3 15.36 -10.04 43.06
C SER A 3 15.01 -10.38 44.52
N ARG A 4 15.33 -11.60 44.96
CA ARG A 4 14.98 -12.11 46.30
C ARG A 4 15.96 -11.72 47.40
N TRP A 5 17.24 -11.57 47.06
CA TRP A 5 18.33 -11.38 48.04
C TRP A 5 19.11 -10.08 47.82
N HIS A 6 18.66 -9.21 46.91
CA HIS A 6 19.25 -7.90 46.61
C HIS A 6 20.76 -7.93 46.34
N TRP A 7 21.23 -9.01 45.70
CA TRP A 7 22.64 -9.10 45.28
C TRP A 7 22.96 -7.98 44.30
N ASP A 8 24.03 -7.26 44.59
CA ASP A 8 24.56 -6.23 43.70
C ASP A 8 25.10 -6.87 42.41
N LEU A 9 24.45 -6.53 41.29
CA LEU A 9 24.83 -7.03 39.97
C LEU A 9 26.11 -6.39 39.44
N SER A 10 26.60 -5.29 40.03
CA SER A 10 27.88 -4.70 39.67
C SER A 10 29.06 -5.65 39.90
N LEU A 11 28.89 -6.63 40.80
CA LEU A 11 29.87 -7.66 41.15
C LEU A 11 29.65 -9.00 40.41
N ALA A 12 28.73 -9.04 39.44
CA ALA A 12 28.35 -10.28 38.75
C ALA A 12 29.37 -10.78 37.71
N GLU A 13 30.48 -10.07 37.48
CA GLU A 13 31.49 -10.40 36.45
C GLU A 13 31.99 -11.86 36.55
N GLY A 14 32.23 -12.35 37.76
CA GLY A 14 32.69 -13.73 37.97
C GLY A 14 31.67 -14.79 37.54
N VAL A 15 30.39 -14.56 37.85
CA VAL A 15 29.28 -15.45 37.46
C VAL A 15 29.04 -15.37 35.95
N LEU A 16 29.06 -14.17 35.38
CA LEU A 16 28.97 -13.96 33.93
C LEU A 16 30.10 -14.68 33.18
N LYS A 17 31.33 -14.66 33.72
CA LYS A 17 32.46 -15.38 33.16
C LYS A 17 32.23 -16.89 33.13
N LEU A 18 31.73 -17.47 34.22
CA LEU A 18 31.39 -18.90 34.29
C LEU A 18 30.36 -19.28 33.21
N PHE A 19 29.27 -18.51 33.09
CA PHE A 19 28.26 -18.76 32.07
C PHE A 19 28.79 -18.57 30.65
N ASN A 20 29.62 -17.57 30.42
CA ASN A 20 30.23 -17.36 29.11
C ASN A 20 31.13 -18.52 28.71
N ASP A 21 31.95 -19.04 29.62
CA ASP A 21 32.81 -20.19 29.34
C ASP A 21 31.96 -21.45 29.06
N LEU A 22 30.85 -21.62 29.79
CA LEU A 22 29.85 -22.66 29.54
C LEU A 22 29.27 -22.55 28.12
N PHE A 23 28.83 -21.37 27.69
CA PHE A 23 28.25 -21.17 26.35
C PHE A 23 29.30 -21.22 25.25
N LYS A 24 30.51 -20.68 25.47
CA LYS A 24 31.64 -20.79 24.52
C LYS A 24 31.98 -22.24 24.20
N SER A 25 32.04 -23.11 25.22
CA SER A 25 32.29 -24.55 25.02
C SER A 25 31.22 -25.23 24.15
N ARG A 26 30.01 -24.66 24.08
CA ARG A 26 28.87 -25.12 23.27
C ARG A 26 28.64 -24.29 22.02
N LYS A 27 29.61 -23.47 21.61
CA LYS A 27 29.50 -22.54 20.47
C LYS A 27 28.27 -21.60 20.56
N PHE A 28 27.86 -21.27 21.78
CA PHE A 28 26.67 -20.47 22.13
C PHE A 28 25.34 -21.13 21.77
N SER A 29 25.28 -22.46 21.70
CA SER A 29 24.03 -23.19 21.60
C SER A 29 23.28 -23.17 22.95
N ASN A 30 21.96 -23.38 22.90
CA ASN A 30 21.13 -23.66 24.07
C ASN A 30 21.64 -24.89 24.85
N LEU A 31 21.12 -25.10 26.06
CA LEU A 31 21.34 -26.33 26.79
C LEU A 31 20.50 -27.46 26.18
N ASP A 32 21.02 -28.68 26.16
CA ASP A 32 20.31 -29.85 25.62
C ASP A 32 19.29 -30.37 26.64
N SER A 33 18.29 -29.54 26.94
CA SER A 33 17.15 -29.88 27.79
C SER A 33 15.89 -30.03 26.94
N ARG A 34 14.90 -30.79 27.44
CA ARG A 34 13.61 -30.96 26.74
C ARG A 34 12.86 -29.63 26.56
N GLU A 35 13.09 -28.68 27.45
CA GLU A 35 12.43 -27.38 27.53
C GLU A 35 13.02 -26.38 26.53
N GLU A 36 14.33 -26.44 26.25
CA GLU A 36 15.02 -25.50 25.35
C GLU A 36 15.03 -25.91 23.85
N ARG A 37 14.28 -26.98 23.49
CA ARG A 37 14.21 -27.47 22.10
C ARG A 37 13.47 -26.55 21.14
N LYS A 38 12.64 -25.63 21.64
CA LYS A 38 12.01 -24.56 20.85
C LYS A 38 12.93 -23.34 20.84
N ALA A 39 14.13 -23.49 20.26
CA ALA A 39 15.07 -22.39 20.16
C ALA A 39 14.50 -21.28 19.27
N ASP A 40 14.48 -20.05 19.79
CA ASP A 40 14.15 -18.83 19.08
C ASP A 40 15.01 -17.67 19.64
N PHE A 41 14.86 -16.46 19.09
CA PHE A 41 15.46 -15.25 19.64
C PHE A 41 15.05 -15.00 21.10
N ALA A 42 15.84 -14.20 21.82
CA ALA A 42 15.50 -13.77 23.18
C ALA A 42 14.13 -13.10 23.25
N THR A 43 13.41 -13.31 24.35
CA THR A 43 11.99 -12.96 24.50
C THR A 43 11.70 -11.47 24.27
N PHE A 44 12.57 -10.58 24.73
CA PHE A 44 12.43 -9.13 24.51
C PHE A 44 12.40 -8.74 23.03
N LEU A 45 13.03 -9.54 22.15
CA LEU A 45 12.99 -9.35 20.71
C LEU A 45 11.73 -9.97 20.09
N THR A 46 11.36 -11.19 20.49
CA THR A 46 10.20 -11.88 19.89
C THR A 46 8.88 -11.20 20.24
N SER A 47 8.74 -10.76 21.49
CA SER A 47 7.60 -9.99 21.99
C SER A 47 7.69 -8.50 21.67
N LEU A 48 8.84 -8.01 21.18
CA LEU A 48 9.11 -6.61 20.89
C LEU A 48 8.87 -5.67 22.09
N ASP A 49 9.30 -6.12 23.27
CA ASP A 49 9.13 -5.42 24.53
C ASP A 49 10.44 -5.44 25.32
N ILE A 50 11.02 -4.26 25.51
CA ILE A 50 12.29 -4.11 26.21
C ILE A 50 12.18 -4.33 27.72
N GLN A 51 10.99 -4.19 28.31
CA GLN A 51 10.77 -4.39 29.75
C GLN A 51 11.02 -5.85 30.16
N LEU A 52 10.84 -6.78 29.20
CA LEU A 52 11.13 -8.19 29.38
C LEU A 52 12.62 -8.50 29.62
N LEU A 53 13.53 -7.53 29.48
CA LEU A 53 14.92 -7.69 29.93
C LEU A 53 15.06 -7.75 31.45
N SER A 54 14.14 -7.12 32.19
CA SER A 54 14.13 -7.09 33.65
C SER A 54 13.26 -8.20 34.26
N ASP A 55 12.24 -8.66 33.53
CA ASP A 55 11.32 -9.69 34.00
C ASP A 55 11.88 -11.09 33.81
N LEU A 56 11.63 -12.00 34.76
CA LEU A 56 12.03 -13.41 34.68
C LEU A 56 10.81 -14.25 34.34
N GLU A 57 10.83 -14.90 33.17
CA GLU A 57 9.73 -15.73 32.69
C GLU A 57 10.08 -17.21 32.71
N GLY A 58 9.09 -18.08 32.94
CA GLY A 58 9.29 -19.53 32.89
C GLY A 58 9.65 -20.07 31.50
N SER A 59 9.47 -19.28 30.45
CA SER A 59 9.82 -19.59 29.05
C SER A 59 11.25 -19.18 28.67
N ASP A 60 11.98 -18.49 29.54
CA ASP A 60 13.34 -18.05 29.22
C ASP A 60 14.29 -19.24 29.06
N THR A 61 15.06 -19.24 27.97
CA THR A 61 16.18 -20.18 27.81
C THR A 61 17.31 -19.80 28.76
N ALA A 62 18.20 -20.74 29.10
CA ALA A 62 19.38 -20.44 29.91
C ALA A 62 20.25 -19.34 29.26
N TYR A 63 20.31 -19.29 27.93
CA TYR A 63 21.00 -18.21 27.23
C TYR A 63 20.26 -16.87 27.35
N GLY A 64 18.92 -16.88 27.25
CA GLY A 64 18.09 -15.70 27.49
C GLY A 64 18.28 -15.14 28.90
N LEU A 65 18.30 -15.99 29.93
CA LEU A 65 18.60 -15.60 31.31
C LEU A 65 20.02 -15.01 31.45
N PHE A 66 21.01 -15.58 30.75
CA PHE A 66 22.36 -15.00 30.69
C PHE A 66 22.37 -13.60 30.09
N LEU A 67 21.59 -13.35 29.03
CA LEU A 67 21.44 -12.02 28.44
C LEU A 67 20.79 -11.01 29.39
N LYS A 68 19.74 -11.42 30.11
CA LYS A 68 19.09 -10.56 31.15
C LYS A 68 20.05 -10.23 32.29
N LEU A 69 20.84 -11.21 32.74
CA LEU A 69 21.87 -10.99 33.77
C LEU A 69 22.95 -10.02 33.27
N LEU A 70 23.38 -10.14 32.01
CA LEU A 70 24.35 -9.24 31.40
C LEU A 70 23.81 -7.81 31.30
N ALA A 71 22.53 -7.64 30.92
CA ALA A 71 21.87 -6.33 30.89
C ALA A 71 21.84 -5.70 32.29
N GLY A 72 21.33 -6.43 33.30
CA GLY A 72 21.26 -5.93 34.67
C GLY A 72 22.62 -5.61 35.29
N ALA A 73 23.67 -6.39 34.99
CA ALA A 73 25.04 -6.09 35.42
C ALA A 73 25.61 -4.83 34.75
N THR A 74 25.28 -4.60 33.48
CA THR A 74 25.68 -3.39 32.75
C THR A 74 25.01 -2.16 33.35
N ASP A 75 23.70 -2.24 33.62
CA ASP A 75 22.93 -1.14 34.22
C ASP A 75 23.41 -0.83 35.65
N ALA A 76 23.71 -1.86 36.45
CA ALA A 76 24.28 -1.68 37.78
C ALA A 76 25.65 -1.00 37.75
N LEU A 77 26.54 -1.37 36.82
CA LEU A 77 27.84 -0.69 36.65
C LEU A 77 27.67 0.77 36.25
N ARG A 78 26.66 1.10 35.44
CA ARG A 78 26.34 2.48 35.03
C ARG A 78 25.78 3.30 36.18
N ALA A 79 24.94 2.70 37.02
CA ALA A 79 24.44 3.33 38.24
C ALA A 79 25.60 3.69 39.21
N HIS A 80 26.74 2.99 39.13
CA HIS A 80 27.98 3.28 39.85
C HIS A 80 29.01 4.09 39.03
N ASP A 81 28.57 4.81 37.99
CA ASP A 81 29.40 5.70 37.16
C ASP A 81 30.65 5.00 36.55
N SER A 82 30.52 3.71 36.23
CA SER A 82 31.59 2.85 35.74
C SER A 82 31.42 2.47 34.26
N GLU A 83 31.14 3.45 33.39
CA GLU A 83 30.85 3.22 31.95
C GLU A 83 31.96 2.42 31.23
N LYS A 84 33.24 2.71 31.51
CA LYS A 84 34.37 1.98 30.92
C LYS A 84 34.35 0.49 31.27
N LYS A 85 33.91 0.13 32.50
CA LYS A 85 33.79 -1.26 32.92
C LYS A 85 32.58 -1.91 32.25
N ALA A 86 31.46 -1.20 32.12
CA ALA A 86 30.26 -1.66 31.43
C ALA A 86 30.56 -1.99 29.96
N VAL A 87 31.22 -1.10 29.22
CA VAL A 87 31.64 -1.33 27.83
C VAL A 87 32.61 -2.51 27.71
N LYS A 88 33.58 -2.62 28.63
CA LYS A 88 34.52 -3.75 28.67
C LYS A 88 33.81 -5.07 28.92
N LEU A 89 32.85 -5.08 29.84
CA LEU A 89 32.00 -6.24 30.15
C LEU A 89 31.27 -6.68 28.88
N LEU A 90 30.51 -5.79 28.25
CA LEU A 90 29.79 -6.08 27.00
C LEU A 90 30.74 -6.62 25.93
N GLY A 91 31.87 -5.97 25.67
CA GLY A 91 32.87 -6.44 24.69
C GLY A 91 33.38 -7.87 24.94
N ALA A 92 33.48 -8.31 26.19
CA ALA A 92 34.00 -9.63 26.55
C ALA A 92 32.99 -10.78 26.39
N PHE A 93 31.69 -10.47 26.43
CA PHE A 93 30.61 -11.45 26.47
C PHE A 93 29.84 -11.61 25.15
N ILE A 94 30.05 -10.70 24.19
CA ILE A 94 29.42 -10.82 22.86
C ILE A 94 30.19 -11.78 21.96
N PRO A 95 29.52 -12.75 21.31
CA PRO A 95 30.17 -13.72 20.44
C PRO A 95 30.67 -13.07 19.14
N VAL A 96 31.91 -13.40 18.73
CA VAL A 96 32.59 -12.84 17.54
C VAL A 96 32.85 -13.91 16.46
N GLY A 97 32.15 -15.06 16.52
CA GLY A 97 32.41 -16.20 15.62
C GLY A 97 31.39 -16.34 14.49
N VAL A 98 31.87 -16.82 13.34
CA VAL A 98 31.09 -17.22 12.16
C VAL A 98 30.56 -18.65 12.35
N VAL A 99 29.35 -18.94 11.87
CA VAL A 99 28.82 -20.31 11.80
C VAL A 99 29.15 -20.95 10.45
N THR A 100 29.34 -22.27 10.43
CA THR A 100 29.75 -23.02 9.23
C THR A 100 28.57 -23.73 8.54
N PHE A 101 27.36 -23.21 8.69
CA PHE A 101 26.15 -23.81 8.15
C PHE A 101 26.06 -23.55 6.64
N THR A 102 25.84 -24.61 5.86
CA THR A 102 25.70 -24.51 4.39
C THR A 102 24.54 -25.37 3.91
N LYS A 103 24.12 -25.20 2.64
CA LYS A 103 23.10 -26.06 2.01
C LYS A 103 23.47 -27.56 2.08
N GLU A 104 24.76 -27.89 2.00
CA GLU A 104 25.28 -29.27 2.11
C GLU A 104 25.41 -29.76 3.55
N ARG A 105 25.49 -28.84 4.51
CA ARG A 105 25.61 -29.12 5.95
C ARG A 105 24.60 -28.28 6.73
N PRO A 106 23.31 -28.57 6.58
CA PRO A 106 22.27 -27.84 7.30
C PRO A 106 22.38 -28.11 8.80
N PRO A 107 22.14 -27.11 9.66
CA PRO A 107 22.22 -27.27 11.10
C PRO A 107 21.08 -28.16 11.60
N THR A 108 21.36 -28.90 12.65
CA THR A 108 20.30 -29.47 13.49
C THR A 108 19.49 -28.35 14.15
N ARG A 109 18.26 -28.64 14.59
CA ARG A 109 17.44 -27.67 15.33
C ARG A 109 18.16 -27.08 16.55
N PHE A 110 18.98 -27.91 17.20
CA PHE A 110 19.81 -27.49 18.32
C PHE A 110 20.94 -26.57 17.89
N GLU A 111 21.66 -26.88 16.81
CA GLU A 111 22.72 -26.01 16.29
C GLU A 111 22.18 -24.68 15.77
N LEU A 112 20.94 -24.63 15.29
CA LEU A 112 20.27 -23.40 14.89
C LEU A 112 20.14 -22.40 16.05
N SER A 113 20.07 -22.87 17.30
CA SER A 113 20.10 -22.01 18.50
C SER A 113 21.35 -21.13 18.58
N GLN A 114 22.47 -21.55 17.98
CA GLN A 114 23.69 -20.75 17.90
C GLN A 114 23.44 -19.43 17.17
N LEU A 115 22.65 -19.44 16.09
CA LEU A 115 22.33 -18.23 15.35
C LEU A 115 21.42 -17.30 16.16
N TYR A 116 20.33 -17.84 16.72
CA TYR A 116 19.41 -17.07 17.54
C TYR A 116 20.13 -16.36 18.70
N ASN A 117 20.98 -17.10 19.41
CA ASN A 117 21.74 -16.60 20.55
C ASN A 117 22.77 -15.54 20.14
N ARG A 118 23.53 -15.78 19.06
CA ARG A 118 24.53 -14.80 18.58
C ARG A 118 23.89 -13.50 18.12
N TYR A 119 22.82 -13.56 17.34
CA TYR A 119 22.10 -12.36 16.92
C TYR A 119 21.46 -11.65 18.10
N SER A 120 20.82 -12.37 19.04
CA SER A 120 20.21 -11.77 20.24
C SER A 120 21.25 -11.04 21.09
N ALA A 121 22.44 -11.61 21.26
CA ALA A 121 23.54 -11.00 21.99
C ALA A 121 24.04 -9.71 21.31
N ILE A 122 24.24 -9.73 19.99
CA ILE A 122 24.64 -8.52 19.25
C ILE A 122 23.58 -7.43 19.35
N LEU A 123 22.30 -7.77 19.18
CA LEU A 123 21.19 -6.83 19.28
C LEU A 123 21.09 -6.22 20.68
N LEU A 124 21.22 -7.04 21.74
CA LEU A 124 21.30 -6.54 23.11
C LEU A 124 22.46 -5.55 23.29
N ALA A 125 23.62 -5.86 22.71
CA ALA A 125 24.78 -4.98 22.84
C ALA A 125 24.62 -3.66 22.06
N ILE A 126 23.90 -3.66 20.92
CA ILE A 126 23.51 -2.43 20.23
C ILE A 126 22.55 -1.62 21.10
N TYR A 127 21.58 -2.27 21.74
CA TYR A 127 20.65 -1.62 22.66
C TYR A 127 21.38 -0.97 23.85
N LEU A 128 22.27 -1.71 24.51
CA LEU A 128 23.01 -1.22 25.67
C LEU A 128 24.12 -0.22 25.30
N GLU A 129 24.68 -0.29 24.10
CA GLU A 129 25.76 0.60 23.65
C GLU A 129 25.50 1.10 22.20
N PRO A 130 24.59 2.08 22.00
CA PRO A 130 24.19 2.54 20.67
C PRO A 130 25.35 3.06 19.80
N SER A 131 26.37 3.65 20.42
CA SER A 131 27.57 4.17 19.74
C SER A 131 28.37 3.08 19.02
N SER A 132 28.25 1.83 19.45
CA SER A 132 28.94 0.68 18.87
C SER A 132 28.21 0.07 17.66
N ALA A 133 26.99 0.55 17.35
CA ALA A 133 26.12 -0.04 16.35
C ALA A 133 26.79 -0.32 14.99
N PRO A 134 27.57 0.60 14.37
CA PRO A 134 28.19 0.34 13.07
C PRO A 134 29.10 -0.89 13.06
N ARG A 135 29.93 -1.05 14.10
CA ARG A 135 30.84 -2.20 14.23
C ARG A 135 30.09 -3.50 14.51
N ARG A 136 29.02 -3.42 15.30
CA ARG A 136 28.21 -4.58 15.69
C ARG A 136 27.33 -5.08 14.54
N ILE A 137 26.80 -4.18 13.71
CA ILE A 137 26.07 -4.54 12.48
C ILE A 137 26.99 -5.29 11.52
N GLU A 138 28.21 -4.79 11.31
CA GLU A 138 29.20 -5.49 10.48
C GLU A 138 29.56 -6.88 11.05
N SER A 139 29.66 -6.98 12.37
CA SER A 139 29.87 -8.27 13.04
C SER A 139 28.70 -9.23 12.82
N ALA A 140 27.45 -8.73 12.88
CA ALA A 140 26.25 -9.51 12.62
C ALA A 140 26.19 -10.02 11.17
N ARG A 141 26.57 -9.17 10.19
CA ARG A 141 26.65 -9.53 8.77
C ARG A 141 27.58 -10.73 8.53
N ARG A 142 28.68 -10.81 9.29
CA ARG A 142 29.68 -11.87 9.14
C ARG A 142 29.30 -13.19 9.80
N ILE A 143 28.28 -13.23 10.66
CA ILE A 143 27.90 -14.47 11.37
C ILE A 143 27.57 -15.59 10.39
N LEU A 144 26.87 -15.27 9.30
CA LEU A 144 26.35 -16.24 8.35
C LEU A 144 26.70 -15.81 6.91
N ASP A 145 27.31 -16.71 6.15
CA ASP A 145 27.41 -16.58 4.70
C ASP A 145 26.05 -16.88 4.07
N PHE A 146 25.24 -15.83 3.88
CA PHE A 146 23.85 -15.95 3.41
C PHE A 146 23.75 -16.67 2.06
N ALA A 147 24.72 -16.48 1.16
CA ALA A 147 24.73 -17.10 -0.16
C ALA A 147 24.81 -18.63 -0.07
N ARG A 148 25.63 -19.15 0.85
CA ARG A 148 25.88 -20.59 0.99
C ARG A 148 25.01 -21.26 2.04
N ALA A 149 24.36 -20.50 2.90
CA ALA A 149 23.52 -21.00 3.98
C ALA A 149 22.30 -21.79 3.50
N ASP A 150 21.84 -22.72 4.34
CA ASP A 150 20.58 -23.42 4.16
C ASP A 150 19.36 -22.50 4.44
N SER A 151 18.19 -22.97 4.03
CA SER A 151 16.92 -22.23 4.14
C SER A 151 16.59 -21.79 5.56
N ASN A 152 16.80 -22.65 6.57
CA ASN A 152 16.46 -22.31 7.95
C ASN A 152 17.41 -21.24 8.49
N SER A 153 18.72 -21.39 8.26
CA SER A 153 19.71 -20.38 8.64
C SER A 153 19.44 -19.02 7.98
N ARG A 154 19.07 -19.03 6.68
CA ARG A 154 18.66 -17.80 5.97
C ARG A 154 17.44 -17.16 6.63
N GLN A 155 16.40 -17.91 6.97
CA GLN A 155 15.22 -17.37 7.67
C GLN A 155 15.58 -16.73 9.02
N VAL A 156 16.48 -17.33 9.79
CA VAL A 156 16.96 -16.74 11.05
C VAL A 156 17.67 -15.41 10.78
N CYS A 157 18.53 -15.35 9.76
CA CYS A 157 19.19 -14.10 9.36
C CYS A 157 18.17 -13.01 8.97
N LEU A 158 17.16 -13.34 8.16
CA LEU A 158 16.11 -12.39 7.76
C LEU A 158 15.34 -11.83 8.98
N ARG A 159 14.99 -12.70 9.94
CA ARG A 159 14.38 -12.28 11.22
C ARG A 159 15.33 -11.45 12.08
N ALA A 160 16.63 -11.74 12.08
CA ALA A 160 17.62 -10.94 12.81
C ALA A 160 17.70 -9.51 12.25
N VAL A 161 17.69 -9.36 10.91
CA VAL A 161 17.70 -8.04 10.27
C VAL A 161 16.40 -7.27 10.52
N MET A 162 15.26 -7.96 10.62
CA MET A 162 14.00 -7.37 11.06
C MET A 162 14.13 -6.75 12.47
N TYR A 163 14.63 -7.52 13.44
CA TYR A 163 14.82 -7.02 14.80
C TYR A 163 15.85 -5.91 14.87
N LEU A 164 16.93 -6.00 14.08
CA LEU A 164 17.90 -4.92 13.93
C LEU A 164 17.23 -3.64 13.44
N GLY A 165 16.41 -3.71 12.38
CA GLY A 165 15.70 -2.56 11.84
C GLY A 165 14.79 -1.89 12.88
N ILE A 166 13.99 -2.69 13.60
CA ILE A 166 13.12 -2.17 14.68
C ILE A 166 13.95 -1.54 15.80
N LEU A 167 15.05 -2.17 16.21
CA LEU A 167 15.93 -1.65 17.26
C LEU A 167 16.61 -0.33 16.85
N LEU A 168 17.10 -0.23 15.62
CA LEU A 168 17.70 1.01 15.11
C LEU A 168 16.67 2.15 15.08
N ARG A 169 15.42 1.87 14.70
CA ARG A 169 14.33 2.84 14.78
C ARG A 169 14.02 3.26 16.22
N HIS A 170 13.92 2.29 17.14
CA HIS A 170 13.69 2.55 18.56
C HIS A 170 14.77 3.46 19.17
N LEU A 171 16.03 3.30 18.74
CA LEU A 171 17.17 4.10 19.20
C LEU A 171 17.41 5.39 18.39
N GLY A 172 16.62 5.67 17.35
CA GLY A 172 16.85 6.82 16.46
C GLY A 172 18.18 6.77 15.69
N LEU A 173 18.71 5.58 15.42
CA LEU A 173 19.99 5.37 14.74
C LEU A 173 19.83 5.28 13.21
N ASN A 174 20.94 5.49 12.50
CA ASN A 174 21.00 5.41 11.04
C ASN A 174 20.61 4.01 10.52
N LEU A 175 19.58 3.95 9.67
CA LEU A 175 19.07 2.71 9.07
C LEU A 175 19.89 2.22 7.86
N GLN A 176 20.74 3.06 7.28
CA GLN A 176 21.48 2.76 6.05
C GLN A 176 22.26 1.44 6.06
N PRO A 177 23.01 1.08 7.12
CA PRO A 177 23.74 -0.19 7.14
C PRO A 177 22.81 -1.42 7.10
N ALA A 178 21.65 -1.33 7.77
CA ALA A 178 20.65 -2.41 7.77
C ALA A 178 19.93 -2.48 6.42
N ALA A 179 19.55 -1.34 5.83
CA ALA A 179 18.93 -1.30 4.51
C ALA A 179 19.85 -1.88 3.43
N GLN A 180 21.14 -1.51 3.42
CA GLN A 180 22.11 -2.09 2.49
C GLN A 180 22.19 -3.62 2.65
N TRP A 181 22.20 -4.11 3.90
CA TRP A 181 22.20 -5.55 4.15
C TRP A 181 20.95 -6.24 3.59
N THR A 182 19.77 -5.63 3.74
CA THR A 182 18.53 -6.15 3.12
C THR A 182 18.59 -6.14 1.60
N THR A 183 19.16 -5.11 1.00
CA THR A 183 19.34 -5.00 -0.46
C THR A 183 20.27 -6.09 -0.97
N ASP A 184 21.40 -6.33 -0.31
CA ASP A 184 22.35 -7.40 -0.71
C ASP A 184 21.68 -8.79 -0.67
N MET A 185 20.90 -9.07 0.38
CA MET A 185 20.16 -10.33 0.51
C MET A 185 19.05 -10.44 -0.55
N MET A 186 18.32 -9.35 -0.82
CA MET A 186 17.24 -9.35 -1.81
C MET A 186 17.78 -9.58 -3.23
N GLU A 187 18.84 -8.88 -3.63
CA GLU A 187 19.44 -9.03 -4.95
C GLU A 187 19.95 -10.47 -5.18
N LEU A 188 20.51 -11.11 -4.13
CA LEU A 188 20.88 -12.52 -4.19
C LEU A 188 19.68 -13.44 -4.42
N MET A 189 18.59 -13.25 -3.66
CA MET A 189 17.40 -14.09 -3.79
C MET A 189 16.66 -13.86 -5.12
N LEU A 190 16.67 -12.64 -5.65
CA LEU A 190 16.13 -12.32 -6.97
C LEU A 190 16.95 -12.96 -8.10
N ALA A 191 18.27 -13.06 -7.94
CA ALA A 191 19.14 -13.78 -8.89
C ALA A 191 18.93 -15.30 -8.84
N GLU A 192 18.58 -15.85 -7.67
CA GLU A 192 18.21 -17.26 -7.48
C GLU A 192 16.80 -17.60 -8.00
N PHE A 193 15.94 -16.61 -8.25
CA PHE A 193 14.58 -16.83 -8.76
C PHE A 193 14.58 -17.05 -10.28
N PRO A 194 14.36 -18.27 -10.79
CA PRO A 194 14.42 -18.54 -12.21
C PRO A 194 13.29 -17.85 -12.98
N VAL A 195 13.64 -17.17 -14.07
CA VAL A 195 12.69 -16.57 -15.02
C VAL A 195 11.98 -17.69 -15.77
N VAL A 196 10.68 -17.86 -15.51
CA VAL A 196 9.86 -18.80 -16.29
C VAL A 196 9.44 -18.13 -17.60
N PRO A 197 9.71 -18.74 -18.77
CA PRO A 197 9.29 -18.19 -20.05
C PRO A 197 7.75 -18.16 -20.15
N PRO A 198 7.18 -17.17 -20.85
CA PRO A 198 5.74 -17.05 -21.05
C PRO A 198 5.15 -18.30 -21.72
N GLN A 199 3.93 -18.66 -21.30
CA GLN A 199 3.28 -19.98 -21.39
C GLN A 199 3.02 -20.59 -22.79
N GLU A 200 3.56 -20.05 -23.87
CA GLU A 200 3.32 -20.59 -25.23
C GLU A 200 4.17 -21.83 -25.56
N SER A 201 5.18 -22.14 -24.74
CA SER A 201 6.07 -23.30 -24.91
C SER A 201 6.43 -23.98 -23.58
N ALA A 202 5.42 -24.22 -22.73
CA ALA A 202 5.61 -24.75 -21.39
C ALA A 202 6.09 -26.22 -21.38
N VAL A 203 7.40 -26.43 -21.49
CA VAL A 203 8.05 -27.57 -20.86
C VAL A 203 7.97 -27.32 -19.35
N PRO A 204 7.35 -28.21 -18.54
CA PRO A 204 7.34 -28.07 -17.09
C PRO A 204 8.77 -27.91 -16.58
N LEU A 205 8.99 -26.98 -15.64
CA LEU A 205 10.27 -26.90 -14.95
C LEU A 205 10.59 -28.28 -14.35
N LEU A 206 11.86 -28.68 -14.43
CA LEU A 206 12.35 -29.84 -13.69
C LEU A 206 12.01 -29.65 -12.21
N LYS A 207 11.64 -30.73 -11.50
CA LYS A 207 11.18 -30.67 -10.11
C LYS A 207 12.13 -29.89 -9.19
N ASP A 208 13.43 -30.04 -9.39
CA ASP A 208 14.45 -29.37 -8.60
C ASP A 208 14.50 -27.85 -8.88
N ALA A 209 14.26 -27.43 -10.12
CA ALA A 209 14.18 -26.02 -10.49
C ALA A 209 12.91 -25.35 -9.94
N GLN A 210 11.80 -26.09 -9.87
CA GLN A 210 10.58 -25.60 -9.22
C GLN A 210 10.78 -25.47 -7.70
N ALA A 211 11.39 -26.46 -7.04
CA ALA A 211 11.68 -26.38 -5.62
C ALA A 211 12.61 -25.20 -5.26
N ALA A 212 13.65 -24.97 -6.06
CA ALA A 212 14.54 -23.82 -5.89
C ALA A 212 13.80 -22.48 -6.09
N ARG A 213 12.87 -22.41 -7.05
CA ARG A 213 12.01 -21.24 -7.26
C ARG A 213 11.10 -20.98 -6.06
N ASP A 214 10.43 -22.01 -5.57
CA ASP A 214 9.50 -21.91 -4.44
C ASP A 214 10.24 -21.49 -3.15
N GLU A 215 11.47 -21.98 -2.97
CA GLU A 215 12.35 -21.56 -1.87
C GLU A 215 12.74 -20.08 -2.00
N ALA A 216 13.21 -19.63 -3.18
CA ALA A 216 13.55 -18.24 -3.42
C ALA A 216 12.34 -17.31 -3.22
N GLU A 217 11.17 -17.70 -3.74
CA GLU A 217 9.89 -17.00 -3.54
C GLU A 217 9.54 -16.84 -2.06
N MET A 218 9.64 -17.94 -1.29
CA MET A 218 9.39 -17.91 0.15
C MET A 218 10.33 -16.93 0.85
N MET A 219 11.62 -16.97 0.55
CA MET A 219 12.62 -16.12 1.23
C MET A 219 12.43 -14.64 0.88
N ILE A 220 12.12 -14.31 -0.37
CA ILE A 220 11.78 -12.95 -0.79
C ILE A 220 10.55 -12.46 -0.01
N CYS A 221 9.50 -13.29 0.09
CA CYS A 221 8.29 -12.96 0.84
C CYS A 221 8.58 -12.74 2.33
N VAL A 222 9.43 -13.58 2.95
CA VAL A 222 9.84 -13.42 4.35
C VAL A 222 10.59 -12.11 4.56
N LEU A 223 11.50 -11.73 3.65
CA LEU A 223 12.20 -10.46 3.74
C LEU A 223 11.26 -9.26 3.57
N LEU A 224 10.36 -9.28 2.57
CA LEU A 224 9.36 -8.23 2.38
C LEU A 224 8.47 -8.04 3.62
N ARG A 225 7.98 -9.14 4.21
CA ARG A 225 7.21 -9.11 5.46
C ARG A 225 8.02 -8.57 6.63
N SER A 226 9.30 -8.94 6.71
CA SER A 226 10.23 -8.47 7.74
C SER A 226 10.39 -6.96 7.67
N ILE A 227 10.70 -6.40 6.49
CA ILE A 227 10.86 -4.95 6.34
C ILE A 227 9.51 -4.23 6.51
N THR A 228 8.39 -4.83 6.06
CA THR A 228 7.05 -4.30 6.33
C THR A 228 6.78 -4.17 7.83
N ARG A 229 7.24 -5.13 8.65
CA ARG A 229 7.14 -5.04 10.11
C ARG A 229 8.01 -3.92 10.68
N VAL A 230 9.21 -3.72 10.14
CA VAL A 230 10.10 -2.58 10.49
C VAL A 230 9.45 -1.24 10.16
N ILE A 231 8.69 -1.14 9.06
CA ILE A 231 7.98 0.07 8.67
C ILE A 231 6.87 0.39 9.69
N LYS A 232 6.10 -0.62 10.09
CA LYS A 232 4.94 -0.49 10.99
C LYS A 232 5.31 -0.28 12.46
N ILE A 233 6.42 -0.86 12.92
CA ILE A 233 6.81 -0.83 14.34
C ILE A 233 7.99 0.11 14.50
N SER A 234 7.75 1.22 15.20
CA SER A 234 8.73 2.27 15.44
C SER A 234 9.51 2.11 16.75
N SER A 235 8.99 1.35 17.72
CA SER A 235 9.57 1.24 19.06
C SER A 235 9.39 -0.16 19.68
N LEU A 236 10.37 -0.56 20.50
CA LEU A 236 10.32 -1.73 21.39
C LEU A 236 9.68 -1.43 22.77
N ASP A 237 9.18 -0.21 22.94
CA ASP A 237 8.43 0.21 24.13
C ASP A 237 6.95 0.25 23.77
N ALA A 238 6.15 -0.63 24.39
CA ALA A 238 4.72 -0.77 24.12
C ALA A 238 3.97 0.56 24.28
N LEU A 239 4.41 1.42 25.21
CA LEU A 239 3.79 2.73 25.46
C LEU A 239 4.05 3.74 24.34
N LYS A 240 5.08 3.51 23.51
CA LYS A 240 5.50 4.41 22.42
C LYS A 240 5.11 3.88 21.03
N GLN A 241 4.42 2.75 20.93
CA GLN A 241 4.04 2.15 19.65
C GLN A 241 2.94 2.93 18.91
N ASP A 242 2.09 3.66 19.63
CA ASP A 242 0.96 4.39 19.05
C ASP A 242 1.36 5.72 18.36
N VAL A 243 2.61 6.15 18.51
CA VAL A 243 3.11 7.36 17.84
C VAL A 243 3.43 7.03 16.39
N SER A 244 2.60 7.51 15.46
CA SER A 244 2.85 7.38 14.02
C SER A 244 4.06 8.22 13.61
N ILE A 245 5.21 7.56 13.44
CA ILE A 245 6.45 8.19 13.00
C ILE A 245 6.47 8.19 11.47
N TYR A 246 6.74 9.35 10.89
CA TYR A 246 6.93 9.50 9.45
C TYR A 246 8.00 8.51 8.94
N PRO A 247 7.70 7.69 7.93
CA PRO A 247 8.60 6.63 7.48
C PRO A 247 9.81 7.19 6.73
N ASP A 248 10.99 6.60 6.96
CA ASP A 248 12.23 7.03 6.32
C ASP A 248 12.21 6.73 4.79
N PRO A 249 12.56 7.69 3.92
CA PRO A 249 12.62 7.50 2.46
C PRO A 249 13.47 6.30 2.01
N ILE A 250 14.42 5.84 2.84
CA ILE A 250 15.27 4.67 2.60
C ILE A 250 14.50 3.39 2.26
N PHE A 251 13.27 3.26 2.75
CA PHE A 251 12.42 2.11 2.45
C PHE A 251 11.97 2.11 0.97
N LEU A 252 11.82 3.27 0.34
CA LEU A 252 11.42 3.33 -1.08
C LEU A 252 12.60 3.43 -2.04
N SER A 253 13.78 3.86 -1.61
CA SER A 253 14.96 4.07 -2.47
C SER A 253 15.67 2.78 -2.92
N ASN A 254 14.94 1.67 -3.02
CA ASN A 254 15.48 0.34 -3.24
C ASN A 254 15.31 -0.12 -4.69
N SER A 255 16.41 -0.41 -5.38
CA SER A 255 16.41 -0.83 -6.80
C SER A 255 15.65 -2.13 -7.07
N TRP A 256 15.60 -3.04 -6.09
CA TRP A 256 14.97 -4.33 -6.24
C TRP A 256 13.44 -4.26 -6.32
N LEU A 257 12.81 -3.25 -5.68
CA LEU A 257 11.36 -3.10 -5.67
C LEU A 257 10.84 -2.84 -7.09
N TYR A 258 11.53 -1.97 -7.81
CA TYR A 258 11.28 -1.69 -9.21
C TYR A 258 11.43 -2.93 -10.11
N LYS A 259 12.47 -3.74 -9.89
CA LYS A 259 12.71 -4.98 -10.64
C LYS A 259 11.58 -5.99 -10.46
N ILE A 260 11.07 -6.13 -9.23
CA ILE A 260 9.94 -7.02 -8.92
C ILE A 260 8.68 -6.58 -9.67
N LEU A 261 8.30 -5.30 -9.55
CA LEU A 261 7.05 -4.79 -10.10
C LEU A 261 7.01 -4.79 -11.63
N ARG A 262 8.15 -4.53 -12.30
CA ARG A 262 8.20 -4.48 -13.77
C ARG A 262 8.27 -5.86 -14.42
N SER A 263 8.78 -6.87 -13.72
CA SER A 263 9.02 -8.18 -14.30
C SER A 263 7.72 -9.01 -14.39
N ALA A 264 7.44 -9.51 -15.59
CA ALA A 264 6.30 -10.39 -15.84
C ALA A 264 6.38 -11.72 -15.05
N SER A 265 7.57 -12.13 -14.62
CA SER A 265 7.80 -13.38 -13.87
C SER A 265 7.16 -13.39 -12.49
N TYR A 266 6.92 -12.21 -11.90
CA TYR A 266 6.32 -12.07 -10.57
C TYR A 266 4.82 -11.81 -10.59
N VAL A 267 4.21 -11.60 -11.76
CA VAL A 267 2.78 -11.21 -11.89
C VAL A 267 1.83 -12.20 -11.20
N LYS A 268 2.15 -13.50 -11.20
CA LYS A 268 1.35 -14.55 -10.55
C LYS A 268 1.97 -15.08 -9.25
N SER A 269 3.03 -14.43 -8.77
CA SER A 269 3.79 -14.84 -7.59
C SER A 269 3.28 -14.12 -6.34
N ALA A 270 3.41 -14.77 -5.18
CA ALA A 270 3.19 -14.16 -3.88
C ALA A 270 4.10 -12.94 -3.65
N VAL A 271 5.27 -12.89 -4.30
CA VAL A 271 6.23 -11.78 -4.22
C VAL A 271 5.59 -10.45 -4.59
N SER A 272 4.83 -10.37 -5.69
CA SER A 272 4.18 -9.12 -6.10
C SER A 272 3.13 -8.68 -5.09
N SER A 273 2.38 -9.63 -4.52
CA SER A 273 1.40 -9.32 -3.46
C SER A 273 2.09 -8.79 -2.19
N GLU A 274 3.22 -9.38 -1.79
CA GLU A 274 4.01 -8.87 -0.67
C GLU A 274 4.63 -7.50 -0.96
N ALA A 275 5.10 -7.26 -2.19
CA ALA A 275 5.65 -5.97 -2.60
C ALA A 275 4.59 -4.86 -2.58
N LEU A 276 3.35 -5.16 -2.97
CA LEU A 276 2.23 -4.23 -2.83
C LEU A 276 1.90 -3.96 -1.36
N ARG A 277 1.86 -4.98 -0.50
CA ARG A 277 1.65 -4.79 0.96
C ARG A 277 2.76 -3.97 1.60
N TYR A 278 4.00 -4.15 1.14
CA TYR A 278 5.15 -3.36 1.55
C TYR A 278 4.96 -1.87 1.25
N ILE A 279 4.59 -1.54 0.00
CA ILE A 279 4.33 -0.17 -0.44
C ILE A 279 3.14 0.41 0.32
N GLN A 280 2.04 -0.34 0.43
CA GLN A 280 0.85 0.12 1.13
C GLN A 280 1.14 0.43 2.60
N ALA A 281 1.91 -0.43 3.29
CA ALA A 281 2.31 -0.17 4.68
C ALA A 281 3.12 1.12 4.82
N PHE A 282 3.97 1.45 3.86
CA PHE A 282 4.69 2.73 3.84
C PHE A 282 3.72 3.91 3.69
N LEU A 283 2.81 3.84 2.73
CA LEU A 283 1.83 4.90 2.46
C LEU A 283 0.87 5.11 3.65
N ASP A 284 0.46 4.02 4.31
CA ASP A 284 -0.37 4.06 5.52
C ASP A 284 0.37 4.75 6.67
N GLN A 285 1.64 4.43 6.92
CA GLN A 285 2.43 5.10 7.95
C GLN A 285 2.66 6.59 7.64
N ARG A 286 2.90 6.92 6.37
CA ARG A 286 3.02 8.32 5.92
C ARG A 286 1.70 9.07 6.17
N SER A 287 0.57 8.53 5.74
CA SER A 287 -0.74 9.18 5.90
C SER A 287 -1.14 9.32 7.37
N GLY A 288 -0.82 8.34 8.22
CA GLY A 288 -1.00 8.42 9.67
C GLY A 288 -0.19 9.56 10.29
N ALA A 289 1.09 9.68 9.93
CA ALA A 289 1.96 10.75 10.41
C ALA A 289 1.52 12.16 9.92
N MET A 290 0.91 12.26 8.74
CA MET A 290 0.39 13.52 8.20
C MET A 290 -0.97 13.93 8.79
N SER A 291 -1.82 12.96 9.10
CA SER A 291 -3.17 13.23 9.63
C SER A 291 -3.15 13.60 11.13
N GLY A 292 -2.02 13.42 11.81
CA GLY A 292 -1.80 13.77 13.21
C GLY A 292 -1.51 15.26 13.48
N GLY A 293 -1.53 16.13 12.47
CA GLY A 293 -1.39 17.58 12.67
C GLY A 293 -2.69 18.24 13.15
N PRO A 294 -2.66 19.18 14.11
CA PRO A 294 -3.83 19.99 14.46
C PRO A 294 -4.09 21.00 13.34
N GLY A 295 -4.70 20.54 12.25
CA GLY A 295 -5.06 21.35 11.08
C GLY A 295 -6.26 20.81 10.31
N GLY A 296 -6.92 19.77 10.82
CA GLY A 296 -8.16 19.23 10.27
C GLY A 296 -9.42 20.04 10.63
N LEU A 297 -9.28 21.29 11.09
CA LEU A 297 -10.40 22.22 11.04
C LEU A 297 -10.53 22.67 9.58
N ARG A 298 -11.51 22.08 8.89
CA ARG A 298 -12.16 22.68 7.73
C ARG A 298 -12.19 24.19 7.92
N VAL A 299 -11.35 24.92 7.18
CA VAL A 299 -11.58 26.34 6.94
C VAL A 299 -12.93 26.36 6.23
N SER A 300 -13.99 26.59 6.99
CA SER A 300 -15.25 27.07 6.44
C SER A 300 -14.87 28.31 5.67
N ARG A 301 -14.91 28.17 4.34
CA ARG A 301 -14.98 29.28 3.41
C ARG A 301 -16.27 30.02 3.76
N LYS A 302 -16.21 30.89 4.76
CA LYS A 302 -17.20 31.93 4.96
C LYS A 302 -16.87 33.00 3.94
N ASP A 303 -17.82 33.14 3.02
CA ASP A 303 -18.07 34.27 2.15
C ASP A 303 -17.27 35.53 2.53
N GLU A 304 -16.31 35.88 1.67
CA GLU A 304 -15.74 37.23 1.64
C GLU A 304 -16.79 38.17 1.03
N GLU A 305 -17.74 38.60 1.85
CA GLU A 305 -18.33 39.92 1.64
C GLU A 305 -17.35 40.96 2.20
N SER A 306 -16.63 41.59 1.28
CA SER A 306 -16.09 42.95 1.34
C SER A 306 -16.33 43.68 2.68
N GLN A 307 -15.34 43.62 3.58
CA GLN A 307 -15.29 44.52 4.74
C GLN A 307 -14.10 45.46 4.61
N ASP A 308 -14.49 46.73 4.60
CA ASP A 308 -13.74 47.97 4.63
C ASP A 308 -12.67 47.93 5.74
N TYR A 309 -11.39 47.89 5.37
CA TYR A 309 -10.29 48.06 6.32
C TYR A 309 -10.18 49.55 6.68
N GLY A 310 -11.00 49.94 7.65
CA GLY A 310 -10.79 51.15 8.43
C GLY A 310 -9.52 51.01 9.26
N ASP A 311 -8.64 52.00 9.09
CA ASP A 311 -7.43 52.33 9.84
C ASP A 311 -7.48 51.87 11.31
N ALA A 312 -6.88 50.71 11.59
CA ALA A 312 -6.63 50.23 12.94
C ALA A 312 -5.12 50.11 13.09
N ASP A 313 -4.52 51.05 13.83
CA ASP A 313 -3.16 50.96 14.34
C ASP A 313 -3.03 49.66 15.15
N TYR A 314 -2.49 48.62 14.53
CA TYR A 314 -2.11 47.39 15.22
C TYR A 314 -0.79 47.64 15.95
N ASP A 315 -0.86 47.63 17.27
CA ASP A 315 0.31 47.71 18.14
C ASP A 315 1.06 46.38 18.11
N PHE A 316 2.14 46.32 17.32
CA PHE A 316 2.99 45.14 17.18
C PHE A 316 3.77 44.79 18.46
N ASP A 317 3.77 45.68 19.45
CA ASP A 317 4.40 45.47 20.76
C ASP A 317 3.40 44.99 21.83
N ASP A 318 2.15 44.65 21.45
CA ASP A 318 1.16 44.08 22.37
C ASP A 318 1.69 42.75 22.98
N PRO A 319 1.84 42.66 24.31
CA PRO A 319 2.32 41.46 24.99
C PRO A 319 1.44 40.23 24.74
N ASP A 320 0.14 40.38 24.48
CA ASP A 320 -0.74 39.25 24.16
C ASP A 320 -0.51 38.75 22.72
N PHE A 321 -0.22 39.65 21.77
CA PHE A 321 0.16 39.31 20.40
C PHE A 321 1.54 38.63 20.36
N LEU A 322 2.50 39.15 21.13
CA LEU A 322 3.83 38.55 21.28
C LEU A 322 3.74 37.18 21.97
N LEU A 323 2.90 37.01 22.99
CA LEU A 323 2.63 35.72 23.63
C LEU A 323 1.99 34.71 22.67
N MET A 324 1.17 35.16 21.72
CA MET A 324 0.60 34.28 20.71
C MET A 324 1.65 33.84 19.67
N LEU A 325 2.56 34.74 19.29
CA LEU A 325 3.71 34.42 18.45
C LEU A 325 4.69 33.48 19.16
N GLU A 326 4.99 33.76 20.44
CA GLU A 326 5.84 32.92 21.28
C GLU A 326 5.17 31.57 21.55
N ALA A 327 3.85 31.49 21.71
CA ALA A 327 3.14 30.23 21.84
C ALA A 327 3.18 29.40 20.54
N ALA A 328 3.16 30.06 19.37
CA ALA A 328 3.33 29.41 18.08
C ALA A 328 4.78 28.92 17.86
N GLU A 329 5.78 29.63 18.39
CA GLU A 329 7.20 29.24 18.34
C GLU A 329 7.59 28.23 19.43
N SER A 330 6.91 28.26 20.59
CA SER A 330 7.14 27.39 21.77
C SER A 330 6.38 26.07 21.72
N SER A 331 5.43 25.91 20.79
CA SER A 331 4.79 24.62 20.48
C SER A 331 5.71 23.70 19.65
N GLY A 332 6.97 23.57 20.07
CA GLY A 332 7.92 22.60 19.56
C GLY A 332 7.95 21.35 20.42
N ASP A 333 7.08 20.36 20.14
CA ASP A 333 7.39 18.95 20.47
C ASP A 333 6.57 17.89 19.70
N HIS A 334 6.12 18.22 18.48
CA HIS A 334 5.58 17.23 17.55
C HIS A 334 6.28 17.38 16.19
N PRO A 335 6.76 16.29 15.56
CA PRO A 335 7.60 16.39 14.39
C PRO A 335 6.80 16.92 13.20
N ALA A 336 6.99 18.20 12.88
CA ALA A 336 6.67 18.73 11.57
C ALA A 336 7.32 17.82 10.52
N VAL A 337 6.53 17.32 9.58
CA VAL A 337 7.02 16.47 8.48
C VAL A 337 8.21 17.19 7.82
N PRO A 338 9.38 16.54 7.70
CA PRO A 338 10.49 17.17 7.00
C PRO A 338 10.09 17.37 5.53
N ALA A 339 9.77 18.60 5.14
CA ALA A 339 9.54 18.99 3.75
C ALA A 339 10.56 18.39 2.75
N PRO A 340 11.89 18.28 3.06
CA PRO A 340 12.83 17.61 2.15
C PRO A 340 12.58 16.10 2.00
N ALA A 341 12.14 15.40 3.06
CA ALA A 341 11.87 13.96 3.01
C ALA A 341 10.63 13.67 2.14
N GLU A 342 9.57 14.45 2.31
CA GLU A 342 8.35 14.34 1.51
C GLU A 342 8.63 14.60 0.02
N LYS A 343 9.42 15.63 -0.30
CA LYS A 343 9.82 15.92 -1.68
C LYS A 343 10.66 14.79 -2.29
N ASN A 344 11.57 14.19 -1.52
CA ASN A 344 12.38 13.05 -1.97
C ASN A 344 11.48 11.83 -2.27
N ILE A 345 10.56 11.50 -1.36
CA ILE A 345 9.59 10.42 -1.55
C ILE A 345 8.74 10.66 -2.80
N ALA A 346 8.24 11.86 -3.00
CA ALA A 346 7.45 12.21 -4.18
C ALA A 346 8.26 12.03 -5.47
N GLN A 347 9.56 12.36 -5.49
CA GLN A 347 10.43 12.13 -6.64
C GLN A 347 10.68 10.64 -6.91
N ILE A 348 10.91 9.82 -5.87
CA ILE A 348 11.06 8.37 -6.00
C ILE A 348 9.78 7.76 -6.57
N ILE A 349 8.62 8.19 -6.05
CA ILE A 349 7.32 7.70 -6.50
C ILE A 349 7.05 8.08 -7.96
N ASP A 350 7.34 9.32 -8.36
CA ASP A 350 7.13 9.82 -9.73
C ASP A 350 7.97 9.05 -10.76
N LYS A 351 9.26 8.85 -10.46
CA LYS A 351 10.23 8.30 -11.42
C LYS A 351 10.24 6.78 -11.48
N GLU A 352 10.03 6.12 -10.34
CA GLU A 352 10.25 4.68 -10.23
C GLU A 352 8.96 3.93 -9.90
N LEU A 353 8.26 4.33 -8.83
CA LEU A 353 7.22 3.48 -8.25
C LEU A 353 5.89 3.52 -9.02
N SER A 354 5.36 4.71 -9.31
CA SER A 354 4.09 4.87 -10.03
C SER A 354 4.14 4.21 -11.42
N PRO A 355 5.18 4.44 -12.24
CA PRO A 355 5.31 3.75 -13.53
C PRO A 355 5.46 2.22 -13.39
N ALA A 356 6.16 1.74 -12.35
CA ALA A 356 6.37 0.32 -12.15
C ALA A 356 5.08 -0.42 -11.72
N ILE A 357 4.26 0.19 -10.84
CA ILE A 357 2.96 -0.37 -10.48
C ILE A 357 2.02 -0.36 -11.69
N PHE A 358 2.02 0.71 -12.49
CA PHE A 358 1.22 0.75 -13.71
C PHE A 358 1.65 -0.33 -14.72
N GLN A 359 2.96 -0.59 -14.83
CA GLN A 359 3.49 -1.70 -15.64
C GLN A 359 3.06 -3.06 -15.08
N LEU A 360 3.08 -3.27 -13.77
CA LEU A 360 2.57 -4.49 -13.14
C LEU A 360 1.11 -4.74 -13.52
N ILE A 361 0.26 -3.73 -13.36
CA ILE A 361 -1.16 -3.79 -13.75
C ILE A 361 -1.28 -4.14 -15.24
N SER A 362 -0.51 -3.46 -16.10
CA SER A 362 -0.51 -3.74 -17.55
C SER A 362 -0.09 -5.17 -17.87
N ASN A 363 0.92 -5.70 -17.18
CA ASN A 363 1.40 -7.07 -17.34
C ASN A 363 0.35 -8.12 -16.91
N MET A 364 -0.48 -7.81 -15.89
CA MET A 364 -1.59 -8.70 -15.48
C MET A 364 -2.60 -8.92 -16.62
N PHE A 365 -2.75 -7.92 -17.50
CA PHE A 365 -3.69 -7.95 -18.63
C PHE A 365 -3.03 -8.17 -20.00
N ALA A 366 -1.72 -8.42 -20.05
CA ALA A 366 -0.95 -8.49 -21.31
C ALA A 366 -1.48 -9.55 -22.29
N ASN A 367 -2.04 -10.65 -21.78
CA ASN A 367 -2.54 -11.75 -22.60
C ASN A 367 -3.94 -11.51 -23.17
N GLY A 368 -4.59 -10.38 -22.85
CA GLY A 368 -5.94 -10.03 -23.32
C GLY A 368 -7.07 -10.95 -22.84
N ALA A 369 -6.76 -11.98 -22.06
CA ALA A 369 -7.74 -12.90 -21.47
C ALA A 369 -8.43 -12.26 -20.26
N LEU A 370 -9.72 -12.55 -20.09
CA LEU A 370 -10.47 -12.15 -18.91
C LEU A 370 -9.87 -12.81 -17.66
N LEU A 371 -9.61 -12.01 -16.62
CA LEU A 371 -9.09 -12.52 -15.36
C LEU A 371 -10.20 -13.24 -14.57
N PRO A 372 -9.93 -14.44 -14.03
CA PRO A 372 -10.86 -15.13 -13.14
C PRO A 372 -11.02 -14.38 -11.80
N LEU A 373 -12.14 -14.66 -11.10
CA LEU A 373 -12.58 -13.89 -9.92
C LEU A 373 -11.56 -13.88 -8.77
N ASP A 374 -10.77 -14.95 -8.63
CA ASP A 374 -9.73 -15.15 -7.63
C ASP A 374 -8.50 -14.24 -7.81
N GLN A 375 -8.28 -13.70 -9.01
CA GLN A 375 -7.13 -12.85 -9.31
C GLN A 375 -7.41 -11.36 -9.10
N TRP A 376 -8.67 -10.96 -8.96
CA TRP A 376 -9.08 -9.57 -8.75
C TRP A 376 -8.59 -8.94 -7.44
N PRO A 377 -8.48 -9.64 -6.28
CA PRO A 377 -7.92 -9.05 -5.07
C PRO A 377 -6.50 -8.51 -5.27
N MET A 378 -5.68 -9.17 -6.10
CA MET A 378 -4.34 -8.70 -6.43
C MET A 378 -4.38 -7.44 -7.32
N VAL A 379 -5.29 -7.41 -8.30
CA VAL A 379 -5.50 -6.22 -9.15
C VAL A 379 -5.95 -5.04 -8.30
N ASP A 380 -6.95 -5.26 -7.43
CA ASP A 380 -7.50 -4.21 -6.57
C ASP A 380 -6.41 -3.67 -5.63
N ALA A 381 -5.56 -4.53 -5.05
CA ALA A 381 -4.41 -4.11 -4.25
C ALA A 381 -3.37 -3.31 -5.06
N ALA A 382 -3.11 -3.69 -6.31
CA ALA A 382 -2.21 -2.94 -7.19
C ALA A 382 -2.77 -1.55 -7.53
N VAL A 383 -4.06 -1.48 -7.85
CA VAL A 383 -4.75 -0.22 -8.14
C VAL A 383 -4.82 0.68 -6.90
N ASP A 384 -5.04 0.11 -5.71
CA ASP A 384 -5.04 0.87 -4.46
C ASP A 384 -3.66 1.47 -4.16
N CYS A 385 -2.58 0.69 -4.32
CA CYS A 385 -1.21 1.19 -4.17
C CYS A 385 -0.90 2.28 -5.20
N TRP A 386 -1.37 2.09 -6.43
CA TRP A 386 -1.19 3.07 -7.51
C TRP A 386 -1.92 4.38 -7.22
N ALA A 387 -3.17 4.31 -6.77
CA ALA A 387 -3.94 5.48 -6.34
C ALA A 387 -3.28 6.17 -5.13
N GLY A 388 -2.75 5.42 -4.17
CA GLY A 388 -2.00 5.96 -3.04
C GLY A 388 -0.72 6.70 -3.48
N CYS A 389 0.02 6.14 -4.44
CA CYS A 389 1.14 6.84 -5.08
C CYS A 389 0.68 8.12 -5.78
N GLY A 390 -0.44 8.06 -6.52
CA GLY A 390 -1.06 9.22 -7.16
C GLY A 390 -1.39 10.33 -6.16
N GLN A 391 -1.98 9.99 -5.01
CA GLN A 391 -2.27 10.95 -3.95
C GLN A 391 -1.01 11.70 -3.49
N VAL A 392 0.10 10.99 -3.26
CA VAL A 392 1.37 11.64 -2.87
C VAL A 392 1.84 12.63 -3.94
N LEU A 393 1.76 12.27 -5.22
CA LEU A 393 2.18 13.13 -6.32
C LEU A 393 1.26 14.36 -6.50
N VAL A 394 -0.04 14.19 -6.29
CA VAL A 394 -1.02 15.28 -6.35
C VAL A 394 -0.87 16.23 -5.16
N SER A 395 -0.70 15.70 -3.94
CA SER A 395 -0.46 16.51 -2.74
C SER A 395 0.83 17.33 -2.81
N ASN A 396 1.84 16.85 -3.56
CA ASN A 396 3.10 17.56 -3.80
C ASN A 396 3.09 18.43 -5.07
N HIS A 397 1.95 18.58 -5.74
CA HIS A 397 1.80 19.35 -6.98
C HIS A 397 2.73 18.90 -8.13
N ILE A 398 3.16 17.63 -8.13
CA ILE A 398 3.97 17.06 -9.22
C ILE A 398 3.08 16.63 -10.39
N ARG A 399 1.92 16.05 -10.07
CA ARG A 399 0.91 15.60 -11.05
C ARG A 399 -0.48 16.01 -10.60
N ASP A 400 -1.45 15.87 -11.51
CA ASP A 400 -2.88 16.02 -11.22
C ASP A 400 -3.63 14.71 -11.53
N TRP A 401 -4.80 14.51 -10.92
CA TRP A 401 -5.63 13.32 -11.14
C TRP A 401 -6.00 13.12 -12.62
N THR A 402 -6.10 14.20 -13.40
CA THR A 402 -6.33 14.15 -14.86
C THR A 402 -5.28 13.33 -15.61
N SER A 403 -4.04 13.22 -15.10
CA SER A 403 -2.98 12.37 -15.67
C SER A 403 -3.25 10.87 -15.54
N TYR A 404 -4.14 10.47 -14.63
CA TYR A 404 -4.48 9.07 -14.35
C TYR A 404 -5.83 8.68 -14.94
N VAL A 405 -6.78 9.62 -14.96
CA VAL A 405 -8.14 9.37 -15.46
C VAL A 405 -8.37 9.82 -16.91
N GLY A 406 -7.60 10.82 -17.39
CA GLY A 406 -7.77 11.39 -18.71
C GLY A 406 -7.18 10.53 -19.82
N VAL A 407 -7.61 10.75 -21.07
CA VAL A 407 -7.21 9.95 -22.24
C VAL A 407 -5.72 10.10 -22.59
N TYR A 408 -5.12 11.25 -22.27
CA TYR A 408 -3.75 11.59 -22.68
C TYR A 408 -2.68 11.29 -21.62
N GLY A 409 -3.08 10.73 -20.48
CA GLY A 409 -2.15 10.39 -19.40
C GLY A 409 -1.20 9.25 -19.76
N ALA A 410 0.10 9.44 -19.53
CA ALA A 410 1.10 8.39 -19.72
C ALA A 410 0.82 7.16 -18.84
N GLU A 411 0.28 7.39 -17.64
CA GLU A 411 -0.20 6.35 -16.73
C GLU A 411 -1.73 6.45 -16.63
N SER A 412 -2.43 6.53 -17.77
CA SER A 412 -3.89 6.51 -17.74
C SER A 412 -4.44 5.10 -17.76
N TYR A 413 -5.49 4.84 -16.97
CA TYR A 413 -6.22 3.57 -17.04
C TYR A 413 -6.75 3.29 -18.45
N THR A 414 -7.00 4.34 -19.25
CA THR A 414 -7.45 4.23 -20.63
C THR A 414 -6.44 3.56 -21.56
N ARG A 415 -5.17 3.44 -21.17
CA ARG A 415 -4.14 2.74 -21.95
C ARG A 415 -4.20 1.22 -21.82
N LEU A 416 -4.98 0.68 -20.87
CA LEU A 416 -5.16 -0.77 -20.73
C LEU A 416 -5.88 -1.34 -21.96
N MET A 417 -5.35 -2.44 -22.52
CA MET A 417 -5.78 -2.97 -23.82
C MET A 417 -7.24 -3.48 -23.82
N ASN A 418 -7.65 -4.22 -22.78
CA ASN A 418 -8.98 -4.81 -22.72
C ASN A 418 -10.02 -3.79 -22.19
N LYS A 419 -11.11 -3.60 -22.94
CA LYS A 419 -12.22 -2.68 -22.56
C LYS A 419 -12.95 -3.10 -21.29
N ALA A 420 -13.17 -4.39 -21.07
CA ALA A 420 -13.90 -4.88 -19.89
C ALA A 420 -13.07 -4.68 -18.60
N ASP A 421 -11.77 -4.99 -18.67
CA ASP A 421 -10.84 -4.86 -17.55
C ASP A 421 -10.56 -3.37 -17.24
N ARG A 422 -10.44 -2.54 -18.28
CA ARG A 422 -10.30 -1.08 -18.16
C ARG A 422 -11.41 -0.46 -17.32
N ARG A 423 -12.66 -0.90 -17.49
CA ARG A 423 -13.79 -0.39 -16.69
C ARG A 423 -13.65 -0.76 -15.22
N ARG A 424 -13.26 -2.00 -14.92
CA ARG A 424 -13.12 -2.46 -13.54
C ARG A 424 -11.93 -1.80 -12.83
N VAL A 425 -10.78 -1.69 -13.51
CA VAL A 425 -9.61 -0.98 -13.00
C VAL A 425 -9.91 0.51 -12.83
N GLY A 426 -10.53 1.13 -13.84
CA GLY A 426 -10.95 2.53 -13.79
C GLY A 426 -11.92 2.81 -12.64
N LEU A 427 -12.92 1.94 -12.43
CA LEU A 427 -13.84 2.03 -11.29
C LEU A 427 -13.11 2.01 -9.95
N ARG A 428 -12.20 1.06 -9.74
CA ARG A 428 -11.43 0.97 -8.49
C ARG A 428 -10.55 2.20 -8.29
N LEU A 429 -9.85 2.63 -9.34
CA LEU A 429 -8.98 3.81 -9.30
C LEU A 429 -9.75 5.07 -8.93
N MET A 430 -10.87 5.33 -9.61
CA MET A 430 -11.71 6.51 -9.39
C MET A 430 -12.38 6.50 -8.02
N TYR A 431 -12.85 5.32 -7.58
CA TYR A 431 -13.36 5.15 -6.22
C TYR A 431 -12.30 5.48 -5.17
N LYS A 432 -11.08 4.97 -5.35
CA LYS A 432 -9.97 5.22 -4.42
C LYS A 432 -9.51 6.68 -4.46
N ALA A 433 -9.42 7.29 -5.64
CA ALA A 433 -9.06 8.69 -5.81
C ALA A 433 -10.00 9.64 -5.04
N ILE A 434 -11.31 9.48 -5.21
CA ILE A 434 -12.31 10.26 -4.45
C ILE A 434 -12.22 9.99 -2.95
N SER A 435 -12.03 8.74 -2.56
CA SER A 435 -11.93 8.36 -1.14
C SER A 435 -10.69 8.98 -0.46
N LEU A 436 -9.61 9.20 -1.21
CA LEU A 436 -8.37 9.79 -0.74
C LEU A 436 -8.37 11.33 -0.81
N GLU A 437 -8.99 11.91 -1.84
CA GLU A 437 -9.09 13.35 -2.06
C GLU A 437 -10.45 13.71 -2.71
N PRO A 438 -11.48 14.07 -1.90
CA PRO A 438 -12.81 14.38 -2.42
C PRO A 438 -12.84 15.52 -3.44
N ASP A 439 -11.89 16.47 -3.37
CA ASP A 439 -11.75 17.58 -4.31
C ASP A 439 -11.35 17.13 -5.73
N ALA A 440 -10.85 15.90 -5.90
CA ALA A 440 -10.62 15.31 -7.22
C ALA A 440 -11.91 15.29 -8.06
N TYR A 441 -13.09 15.22 -7.42
CA TYR A 441 -14.37 15.27 -8.11
C TYR A 441 -14.57 16.55 -8.93
N LYS A 442 -14.17 17.71 -8.41
CA LYS A 442 -14.34 19.00 -9.09
C LYS A 442 -13.49 19.10 -10.36
N ARG A 443 -12.30 18.47 -10.36
CA ARG A 443 -11.35 18.52 -11.47
C ARG A 443 -11.65 17.49 -12.56
N CYS A 444 -12.13 16.30 -12.16
CA CYS A 444 -12.33 15.15 -13.04
C CYS A 444 -13.80 14.72 -13.16
N GLN A 445 -14.73 15.67 -13.05
CA GLN A 445 -16.16 15.39 -12.96
C GLN A 445 -16.70 14.58 -14.15
N GLU A 446 -16.24 14.87 -15.37
CA GLU A 446 -16.69 14.23 -16.60
C GLU A 446 -16.29 12.75 -16.64
N GLU A 447 -15.03 12.45 -16.31
CA GLU A 447 -14.48 11.10 -16.29
C GLU A 447 -15.11 10.24 -15.20
N LEU A 448 -15.28 10.81 -14.00
CA LEU A 448 -15.87 10.12 -12.84
C LEU A 448 -17.33 9.73 -13.09
N LEU A 449 -18.13 10.65 -13.64
CA LEU A 449 -19.53 10.39 -14.00
C LEU A 449 -19.64 9.42 -15.18
N SER A 450 -18.77 9.55 -16.18
CA SER A 450 -18.72 8.63 -17.31
C SER A 450 -18.46 7.19 -16.85
N MET A 451 -17.48 6.98 -15.96
CA MET A 451 -17.20 5.66 -15.40
C MET A 451 -18.38 5.12 -14.59
N TRP A 452 -18.99 5.94 -13.74
CA TRP A 452 -20.16 5.54 -12.95
C TRP A 452 -21.28 4.99 -13.85
N CYS A 453 -21.60 5.72 -14.93
CA CYS A 453 -22.61 5.30 -15.88
C CYS A 453 -22.24 4.01 -16.64
N GLN A 454 -20.96 3.81 -16.96
CA GLN A 454 -20.49 2.58 -17.61
C GLN A 454 -20.59 1.35 -16.71
N THR A 455 -20.47 1.51 -15.38
CA THR A 455 -20.36 0.38 -14.44
C THR A 455 -21.66 0.08 -13.69
N ILE A 456 -22.51 1.09 -13.44
CA ILE A 456 -23.77 0.90 -12.69
C ILE A 456 -24.74 -0.09 -13.35
N ILE A 457 -24.61 -0.25 -14.67
CA ILE A 457 -25.40 -1.17 -15.48
C ILE A 457 -24.90 -2.62 -15.41
N ARG A 458 -23.84 -2.93 -14.67
CA ARG A 458 -23.29 -4.29 -14.64
C ARG A 458 -24.27 -5.30 -14.00
N PRO A 459 -24.42 -6.54 -14.51
CA PRO A 459 -25.36 -7.51 -13.94
C PRO A 459 -25.07 -7.89 -12.49
N LYS A 460 -23.80 -7.97 -12.11
CA LYS A 460 -23.34 -8.29 -10.76
C LYS A 460 -22.50 -7.14 -10.22
N LEU A 461 -22.88 -6.62 -9.07
CA LEU A 461 -22.17 -5.52 -8.44
C LEU A 461 -20.96 -6.04 -7.66
N THR A 462 -19.94 -5.19 -7.55
CA THR A 462 -18.65 -5.50 -6.94
C THR A 462 -18.15 -4.35 -6.07
N LEU A 463 -18.01 -3.14 -6.63
CA LEU A 463 -17.60 -1.92 -5.91
C LEU A 463 -18.48 -0.71 -6.27
N GLU A 464 -19.44 -0.89 -7.17
CA GLU A 464 -20.28 0.16 -7.71
C GLU A 464 -21.16 0.81 -6.63
N ASP A 465 -21.54 0.08 -5.59
CA ASP A 465 -22.26 0.58 -4.42
C ASP A 465 -21.40 1.56 -3.61
N GLY A 466 -20.18 1.15 -3.26
CA GLY A 466 -19.21 1.98 -2.55
C GLY A 466 -18.83 3.21 -3.36
N TYR A 467 -18.64 3.04 -4.67
CA TYR A 467 -18.34 4.15 -5.58
C TYR A 467 -19.49 5.15 -5.67
N THR A 468 -20.73 4.67 -5.78
CA THR A 468 -21.91 5.54 -5.79
C THR A 468 -22.03 6.31 -4.48
N LYS A 469 -21.84 5.65 -3.34
CA LYS A 469 -21.83 6.33 -2.04
C LYS A 469 -20.74 7.39 -1.99
N ALA A 470 -19.50 7.09 -2.37
CA ALA A 470 -18.41 8.05 -2.36
C ALA A 470 -18.72 9.28 -3.23
N LEU A 471 -19.26 9.08 -4.43
CA LEU A 471 -19.68 10.17 -5.32
C LEU A 471 -20.75 11.07 -4.69
N LEU A 472 -21.74 10.49 -3.99
CA LEU A 472 -22.81 11.26 -3.36
C LEU A 472 -22.31 12.13 -2.20
N HIS A 473 -21.20 11.76 -1.55
CA HIS A 473 -20.60 12.52 -0.45
C HIS A 473 -19.66 13.65 -0.92
N CYS A 474 -19.36 13.75 -2.22
CA CYS A 474 -18.50 14.82 -2.73
C CYS A 474 -19.21 16.18 -2.74
N ASP A 475 -18.53 17.22 -2.23
CA ASP A 475 -19.00 18.59 -2.33
C ASP A 475 -19.06 19.02 -3.81
N GLY A 476 -20.28 19.24 -4.31
CA GLY A 476 -20.55 19.52 -5.73
C GLY A 476 -21.22 18.36 -6.49
N ALA A 477 -21.50 17.23 -5.84
CA ALA A 477 -22.23 16.09 -6.41
C ALA A 477 -23.69 16.40 -6.84
N LYS A 478 -24.15 17.64 -6.68
CA LYS A 478 -25.43 18.17 -7.19
C LYS A 478 -25.48 18.26 -8.73
N HIS A 479 -24.66 17.49 -9.46
CA HIS A 479 -24.76 17.39 -10.90
C HIS A 479 -26.14 16.83 -11.26
N GLY A 480 -26.83 17.43 -12.24
CA GLY A 480 -28.23 17.07 -12.54
C GLY A 480 -28.44 15.59 -12.85
N LEU A 481 -27.42 14.89 -13.39
CA LEU A 481 -27.46 13.43 -13.61
C LEU A 481 -27.62 12.61 -12.32
N LEU A 482 -27.13 13.11 -11.18
CA LEU A 482 -27.27 12.46 -9.87
C LEU A 482 -28.50 12.96 -9.10
N LYS A 483 -29.15 14.04 -9.56
CA LYS A 483 -30.34 14.65 -8.93
C LYS A 483 -31.49 13.65 -8.64
N PRO A 484 -31.79 12.66 -9.49
CA PRO A 484 -32.77 11.63 -9.17
C PRO A 484 -32.41 10.80 -7.94
N LEU A 485 -31.11 10.59 -7.66
CA LEU A 485 -30.64 9.87 -6.47
C LEU A 485 -30.76 10.70 -5.18
N PHE A 486 -30.76 12.04 -5.32
CA PHE A 486 -30.95 12.99 -4.22
C PHE A 486 -32.41 13.38 -3.96
N SER A 487 -33.35 12.93 -4.82
CA SER A 487 -34.76 13.32 -4.73
C SER A 487 -35.59 12.23 -4.02
N GLY A 488 -36.18 12.52 -2.86
CA GLY A 488 -37.01 11.60 -2.07
C GLY A 488 -36.31 11.00 -0.83
N ASP A 489 -36.83 9.88 -0.30
CA ASP A 489 -36.25 9.12 0.84
C ASP A 489 -35.00 8.27 0.46
N THR A 490 -34.57 8.34 -0.81
CA THR A 490 -33.48 7.57 -1.42
C THR A 490 -32.11 7.77 -0.76
N PRO A 491 -31.64 8.97 -0.39
CA PRO A 491 -30.31 9.15 0.23
C PRO A 491 -30.20 8.43 1.58
N ARG A 492 -31.23 8.53 2.42
CA ARG A 492 -31.30 7.87 3.74
C ARG A 492 -31.40 6.35 3.64
N LYS A 493 -32.01 5.83 2.57
CA LYS A 493 -32.03 4.39 2.26
C LYS A 493 -30.67 3.93 1.72
N MET A 494 -30.03 4.69 0.84
CA MET A 494 -28.73 4.36 0.26
C MET A 494 -27.58 4.32 1.28
N GLU A 495 -27.56 5.22 2.27
CA GLU A 495 -26.55 5.16 3.35
C GLU A 495 -26.59 3.82 4.11
N LYS A 496 -27.78 3.24 4.30
CA LYS A 496 -28.01 1.98 5.01
C LYS A 496 -28.00 0.73 4.12
N MET A 497 -27.88 0.88 2.80
CA MET A 497 -27.92 -0.26 1.86
C MET A 497 -26.57 -0.93 1.71
N ASP A 498 -26.54 -2.25 1.84
CA ASP A 498 -25.43 -3.11 1.42
C ASP A 498 -25.55 -3.43 -0.09
N ILE A 499 -24.60 -4.23 -0.62
CA ILE A 499 -24.62 -4.68 -2.02
C ILE A 499 -25.97 -5.35 -2.35
N SER A 500 -26.47 -6.19 -1.44
CA SER A 500 -27.76 -6.87 -1.57
C SER A 500 -28.92 -5.88 -1.63
N GLY A 501 -28.88 -4.84 -0.80
CA GLY A 501 -29.82 -3.73 -0.81
C GLY A 501 -29.79 -2.98 -2.14
N LEU A 502 -28.62 -2.67 -2.70
CA LEU A 502 -28.51 -2.01 -4.00
C LEU A 502 -28.99 -2.91 -5.15
N GLU A 503 -28.71 -4.21 -5.09
CA GLU A 503 -29.26 -5.20 -6.02
C GLU A 503 -30.80 -5.32 -5.86
N ALA A 504 -31.32 -5.31 -4.64
CA ALA A 504 -32.75 -5.35 -4.34
C ALA A 504 -33.45 -4.06 -4.77
N CYS A 505 -32.91 -2.87 -4.50
CA CYS A 505 -33.44 -1.62 -5.04
C CYS A 505 -33.32 -1.55 -6.55
N ARG A 506 -32.32 -2.19 -7.18
CA ARG A 506 -32.32 -2.36 -8.64
C ARG A 506 -33.49 -3.23 -9.10
N LEU A 507 -33.87 -4.26 -8.35
CA LEU A 507 -35.00 -5.14 -8.65
C LEU A 507 -36.37 -4.51 -8.34
N ASP A 508 -36.53 -3.85 -7.19
CA ASP A 508 -37.75 -3.18 -6.73
C ASP A 508 -38.10 -1.96 -7.60
N PHE A 509 -37.10 -1.18 -8.04
CA PHE A 509 -37.34 -0.09 -9.01
C PHE A 509 -37.76 -0.60 -10.39
N ILE A 510 -37.38 -1.84 -10.75
CA ILE A 510 -37.77 -2.48 -12.01
C ILE A 510 -39.21 -3.01 -11.95
N ASP A 511 -39.66 -3.47 -10.80
CA ASP A 511 -41.03 -3.99 -10.62
C ASP A 511 -42.09 -2.85 -10.47
N GLY A 512 -41.67 -1.59 -10.35
CA GLY A 512 -42.53 -0.44 -10.04
C GLY A 512 -43.43 0.13 -11.15
N GLU A 513 -43.23 -0.18 -12.44
CA GLU A 513 -44.07 0.41 -13.52
C GLU A 513 -44.33 -0.49 -14.75
N CYS A 514 -43.98 -1.77 -14.74
CA CYS A 514 -44.30 -2.66 -15.87
C CYS A 514 -44.95 -3.96 -15.41
N GLY A 515 -46.29 -3.95 -15.39
CA GLY A 515 -47.06 -5.17 -15.43
C GLY A 515 -46.92 -5.82 -16.81
N LEU A 516 -46.04 -6.81 -16.95
CA LEU A 516 -46.25 -8.02 -17.76
C LEU A 516 -45.04 -8.96 -17.67
N GLN A 517 -45.36 -10.26 -17.57
CA GLN A 517 -44.46 -11.39 -17.49
C GLN A 517 -43.36 -11.37 -18.55
N LEU A 518 -42.09 -11.34 -18.14
CA LEU A 518 -41.02 -12.20 -18.67
C LEU A 518 -39.69 -11.95 -17.94
N TYR A 519 -39.14 -13.03 -17.39
CA TYR A 519 -37.98 -13.13 -16.51
C TYR A 519 -36.62 -12.82 -17.19
N GLN A 520 -36.60 -12.00 -18.25
CA GLN A 520 -35.40 -11.71 -19.07
C GLN A 520 -35.17 -10.22 -19.37
N ALA A 521 -35.98 -9.30 -18.82
CA ALA A 521 -35.87 -7.84 -19.04
C ALA A 521 -35.44 -7.05 -17.79
N ARG A 522 -34.50 -7.57 -16.98
CA ARG A 522 -34.22 -7.06 -15.62
C ARG A 522 -32.95 -6.21 -15.43
N CYS A 523 -32.48 -5.44 -16.43
CA CYS A 523 -31.32 -4.54 -16.24
C CYS A 523 -31.47 -3.11 -16.79
N SER A 524 -32.69 -2.70 -17.14
CA SER A 524 -32.86 -1.53 -18.01
C SER A 524 -33.30 -0.24 -17.32
N PHE A 525 -33.64 -0.21 -16.03
CA PHE A 525 -34.33 0.96 -15.46
C PHE A 525 -33.43 2.14 -15.06
N TYR A 526 -32.29 1.93 -14.40
CA TYR A 526 -31.36 3.04 -14.07
C TYR A 526 -30.75 3.67 -15.33
N ALA A 527 -30.38 2.84 -16.31
CA ALA A 527 -29.92 3.31 -17.60
C ALA A 527 -31.04 4.10 -18.31
N LEU A 528 -32.29 3.62 -18.30
CA LEU A 528 -33.41 4.32 -18.92
C LEU A 528 -33.74 5.64 -18.20
N ALA A 529 -33.73 5.68 -16.86
CA ALA A 529 -33.96 6.89 -16.08
C ALA A 529 -32.85 7.93 -16.32
N ILE A 530 -31.58 7.51 -16.34
CA ILE A 530 -30.44 8.35 -16.70
C ILE A 530 -30.57 8.83 -18.15
N LEU A 531 -30.94 7.95 -19.09
CA LEU A 531 -31.10 8.29 -20.52
C LEU A 531 -32.31 9.23 -20.76
N VAL A 532 -33.42 9.05 -20.04
CA VAL A 532 -34.60 9.91 -20.09
C VAL A 532 -34.28 11.28 -19.50
N HIS A 533 -33.63 11.33 -18.33
CA HIS A 533 -33.20 12.58 -17.74
C HIS A 533 -32.13 13.28 -18.60
N ALA A 534 -31.19 12.51 -19.16
CA ALA A 534 -30.18 13.03 -20.08
C ALA A 534 -30.82 13.61 -21.35
N LYS A 535 -31.86 12.97 -21.90
CA LYS A 535 -32.67 13.50 -23.01
C LYS A 535 -33.33 14.83 -22.64
N GLN A 536 -33.89 14.95 -21.44
CA GLN A 536 -34.49 16.20 -20.94
C GLN A 536 -33.44 17.31 -20.77
N VAL A 537 -32.27 17.00 -20.20
CA VAL A 537 -31.15 17.93 -20.03
C VAL A 537 -30.59 18.40 -21.38
N LEU A 538 -30.47 17.50 -22.37
CA LEU A 538 -30.02 17.86 -23.72
C LEU A 538 -31.06 18.70 -24.49
N ALA A 539 -32.35 18.48 -24.26
CA ALA A 539 -33.45 19.19 -24.92
C ALA A 539 -33.71 20.62 -24.36
N ALA A 540 -33.32 20.91 -23.11
CA ALA A 540 -33.52 22.24 -22.51
C ALA A 540 -32.60 23.30 -23.15
N SER A 541 -33.09 24.49 -23.54
CA SER A 541 -32.24 25.54 -24.12
C SER A 541 -31.20 26.05 -23.10
N PRO A 542 -29.88 26.12 -23.45
CA PRO A 542 -28.87 26.55 -22.50
C PRO A 542 -29.02 28.06 -22.24
N THR A 543 -29.34 28.41 -20.99
CA THR A 543 -29.47 29.80 -20.53
C THR A 543 -28.24 30.27 -19.73
N GLU A 544 -27.42 29.34 -19.25
CA GLU A 544 -26.24 29.61 -18.40
C GLU A 544 -25.04 28.71 -18.75
N PRO A 545 -23.79 29.15 -18.48
CA PRO A 545 -22.58 28.35 -18.74
C PRO A 545 -22.54 27.02 -17.97
N ALA A 546 -23.12 26.95 -16.77
CA ALA A 546 -23.27 25.72 -15.99
C ALA A 546 -24.13 24.67 -16.71
N GLN A 547 -25.21 25.11 -17.38
CA GLN A 547 -26.08 24.23 -18.16
C GLN A 547 -25.37 23.70 -19.43
N ASN A 548 -24.47 24.50 -20.00
CA ASN A 548 -23.68 24.07 -21.17
C ASN A 548 -22.64 22.98 -20.80
N ASN A 549 -21.98 23.12 -19.64
CA ASN A 549 -21.10 22.08 -19.11
C ASN A 549 -21.88 20.79 -18.80
N GLN A 550 -23.05 20.93 -18.17
CA GLN A 550 -23.94 19.80 -17.88
C GLN A 550 -24.38 19.06 -19.14
N LYS A 551 -24.72 19.78 -20.23
CA LYS A 551 -25.03 19.16 -21.53
C LYS A 551 -23.84 18.42 -22.13
N ARG A 552 -22.64 19.00 -22.07
CA ARG A 552 -21.41 18.37 -22.59
C ARG A 552 -21.11 17.05 -21.89
N ILE A 553 -21.11 17.06 -20.55
CA ILE A 553 -20.91 15.88 -19.71
C ILE A 553 -22.00 14.85 -19.99
N THR A 554 -23.26 15.27 -20.06
CA THR A 554 -24.40 14.38 -20.38
C THR A 554 -24.26 13.70 -21.75
N ALA A 555 -23.82 14.42 -22.78
CA ALA A 555 -23.60 13.87 -24.11
C ALA A 555 -22.38 12.94 -24.20
N ALA A 556 -21.33 13.19 -23.41
CA ALA A 556 -20.18 12.30 -23.28
C ALA A 556 -20.58 10.99 -22.56
N VAL A 557 -21.35 11.11 -21.48
CA VAL A 557 -21.87 9.98 -20.70
C VAL A 557 -22.77 9.06 -21.54
N ILE A 558 -23.72 9.62 -22.33
CA ILE A 558 -24.59 8.81 -23.20
C ILE A 558 -23.79 8.00 -24.22
N ARG A 559 -22.71 8.59 -24.78
CA ARG A 559 -21.84 7.92 -25.76
C ARG A 559 -21.18 6.67 -25.19
N GLU A 560 -20.96 6.60 -23.88
CA GLU A 560 -20.28 5.48 -23.22
C GLU A 560 -21.26 4.43 -22.65
N ILE A 561 -22.49 4.81 -22.30
CA ILE A 561 -23.52 3.89 -21.79
C ILE A 561 -23.93 2.85 -22.85
N VAL A 562 -24.16 3.28 -24.10
CA VAL A 562 -24.65 2.39 -25.17
C VAL A 562 -23.65 1.27 -25.50
N PRO A 563 -22.34 1.55 -25.69
CA PRO A 563 -21.33 0.50 -25.81
C PRO A 563 -21.24 -0.40 -24.58
N ALA A 564 -21.36 0.16 -23.37
CA ALA A 564 -21.28 -0.64 -22.16
C ALA A 564 -22.46 -1.62 -22.02
N LEU A 565 -23.67 -1.19 -22.40
CA LEU A 565 -24.83 -2.08 -22.51
C LEU A 565 -24.61 -3.18 -23.55
N LYS A 566 -24.01 -2.86 -24.70
CA LYS A 566 -23.64 -3.88 -25.69
C LYS A 566 -22.67 -4.89 -25.10
N ASP A 567 -21.58 -4.45 -24.48
CA ASP A 567 -20.54 -5.35 -23.96
C ASP A 567 -21.05 -6.29 -22.85
N TYR A 568 -21.95 -5.83 -21.97
CA TYR A 568 -22.48 -6.66 -20.87
C TYR A 568 -23.66 -7.55 -21.27
N TYR A 569 -24.46 -7.16 -22.28
CA TYR A 569 -25.75 -7.80 -22.55
C TYR A 569 -25.87 -8.43 -23.95
N TRP A 570 -25.04 -8.07 -24.94
CA TRP A 570 -25.13 -8.71 -26.27
C TRP A 570 -24.70 -10.18 -26.30
N VAL A 571 -23.92 -10.64 -25.33
CA VAL A 571 -23.55 -12.07 -25.20
C VAL A 571 -24.74 -12.92 -24.72
N ARG A 572 -25.86 -12.31 -24.28
CA ARG A 572 -27.12 -13.00 -23.99
C ARG A 572 -28.30 -12.27 -24.63
N THR A 573 -28.53 -12.56 -25.91
CA THR A 573 -29.78 -12.39 -26.68
C THR A 573 -30.69 -11.23 -26.23
N LEU A 574 -30.41 -10.03 -26.74
CA LEU A 574 -31.38 -8.91 -26.74
C LEU A 574 -32.37 -9.07 -27.90
N PRO A 575 -33.68 -8.86 -27.71
CA PRO A 575 -34.63 -8.78 -28.81
C PRO A 575 -34.39 -7.51 -29.65
N LEU A 576 -34.53 -7.65 -30.98
CA LEU A 576 -34.26 -6.63 -32.01
C LEU A 576 -34.93 -5.26 -31.78
N SER A 577 -36.06 -5.20 -31.08
CA SER A 577 -36.80 -3.95 -30.80
C SER A 577 -36.09 -3.02 -29.81
N ALA A 578 -35.43 -3.57 -28.78
CA ALA A 578 -34.66 -2.80 -27.81
C ALA A 578 -33.35 -2.27 -28.41
N ALA A 579 -32.74 -3.06 -29.32
CA ALA A 579 -31.58 -2.63 -30.10
C ALA A 579 -31.92 -1.42 -30.99
N ALA A 580 -33.08 -1.42 -31.65
CA ALA A 580 -33.53 -0.31 -32.49
C ALA A 580 -33.75 1.00 -31.70
N HIS A 581 -34.30 0.92 -30.49
CA HIS A 581 -34.55 2.09 -29.66
C HIS A 581 -33.26 2.70 -29.08
N LEU A 582 -32.27 1.87 -28.75
CA LEU A 582 -30.92 2.30 -28.34
C LEU A 582 -30.12 2.89 -29.52
N MET A 583 -30.28 2.34 -30.74
CA MET A 583 -29.66 2.89 -31.95
C MET A 583 -30.24 4.26 -32.32
N SER A 584 -31.56 4.45 -32.15
CA SER A 584 -32.20 5.77 -32.31
C SER A 584 -31.65 6.83 -31.35
N LEU A 585 -31.22 6.46 -30.14
CA LEU A 585 -30.59 7.38 -29.17
C LEU A 585 -29.12 7.69 -29.52
N SER A 586 -28.39 6.77 -30.18
CA SER A 586 -27.05 7.08 -30.71
C SER A 586 -27.09 7.96 -31.96
N ASP A 587 -28.14 7.84 -32.78
CA ASP A 587 -28.29 8.57 -34.05
C ASP A 587 -28.69 10.05 -33.85
N LEU A 588 -29.18 10.43 -32.67
CA LEU A 588 -29.48 11.82 -32.26
C LEU A 588 -28.24 12.74 -32.19
N HIS A 589 -27.03 12.25 -32.52
CA HIS A 589 -25.81 13.06 -32.57
C HIS A 589 -24.91 12.89 -33.81
N VAL A 590 -25.34 12.16 -34.84
CA VAL A 590 -24.68 12.18 -36.16
C VAL A 590 -25.37 13.22 -37.07
N GLY A 591 -25.52 14.44 -36.56
CA GLY A 591 -25.94 15.59 -37.34
C GLY A 591 -24.75 16.29 -38.00
N ARG A 592 -24.02 15.63 -38.91
CA ARG A 592 -23.08 16.32 -39.82
C ARG A 592 -23.77 16.56 -41.15
N GLY A 593 -24.19 17.82 -41.34
CA GLY A 593 -24.25 18.55 -42.61
C GLY A 593 -24.81 17.80 -43.82
N ALA A 594 -26.07 18.08 -44.14
CA ALA A 594 -26.58 17.92 -45.49
C ALA A 594 -25.71 18.73 -46.46
N ARG A 595 -24.96 18.04 -47.33
CA ARG A 595 -24.41 18.60 -48.57
C ARG A 595 -24.99 17.80 -49.74
N GLU A 596 -25.90 18.47 -50.43
CA GLU A 596 -26.25 18.38 -51.85
C GLU A 596 -25.87 17.07 -52.59
N GLN A 597 -26.88 16.23 -52.80
CA GLN A 597 -26.87 15.23 -53.87
C GLN A 597 -26.93 15.96 -55.22
N LYS A 598 -25.81 15.98 -55.95
CA LYS A 598 -25.83 16.19 -57.40
C LYS A 598 -26.05 14.84 -58.08
N THR A 599 -27.17 14.78 -58.77
CA THR A 599 -27.60 13.78 -59.76
C THR A 599 -26.50 13.41 -60.76
N LEU A 600 -26.28 12.11 -60.95
CA LEU A 600 -25.63 11.57 -62.16
C LEU A 600 -26.34 10.25 -62.53
N SER A 601 -27.08 10.32 -63.64
CA SER A 601 -27.59 9.15 -64.37
C SER A 601 -26.48 8.50 -65.21
N PRO A 602 -26.67 7.25 -65.67
CA PRO A 602 -25.59 6.35 -66.04
C PRO A 602 -25.31 6.31 -67.56
N ALA A 603 -24.07 5.99 -67.93
CA ALA A 603 -23.76 5.39 -69.24
C ALA A 603 -22.42 4.64 -69.18
N VAL A 604 -22.50 3.33 -69.39
CA VAL A 604 -21.46 2.40 -69.86
C VAL A 604 -21.54 2.42 -71.41
N PRO A 605 -20.43 2.40 -72.19
CA PRO A 605 -19.80 1.14 -72.62
C PRO A 605 -18.25 1.18 -72.67
N ALA A 606 -17.58 0.13 -72.20
CA ALA A 606 -16.92 -0.92 -72.99
C ALA A 606 -15.69 -0.45 -73.81
N CYS A 607 -14.50 -0.95 -73.47
CA CYS A 607 -13.75 -1.91 -74.30
C CYS A 607 -12.36 -2.21 -73.74
N THR A 608 -12.01 -3.48 -73.94
CA THR A 608 -10.76 -4.23 -73.77
C THR A 608 -9.50 -3.57 -74.33
N GLY A 609 -8.37 -3.89 -73.69
CA GLY A 609 -6.99 -3.68 -74.16
C GLY A 609 -6.02 -4.09 -73.06
#